data_AF-A0A925JRR0-F1
#
_entry.id   AF-A0A925JRR0-F1
#
_cell.length_a   1.000
_cell.length_b   1.000
_cell.length_c   1.000
_cell.angle_alpha   90.00
_cell.angle_beta   90.00
_cell.angle_gamma   90.00
#
_symmetry.space_group_name_H-M   'P 1'
#
loop_
_entity.id
_entity.type
_entity.pdbx_description
1 polymer ?
#
loop_
_entity_poly.entity_id
_entity_poly.type
_entity_poly.pdbx_seq_one_letter_code
_entity_poly.pdbx_strand_id
1 'polypeptide(L)'
;RAMREGGPELRGQIERAYELAYSRKPDASERDELLTFFDKQQSIVGKRVQAGQKVSLPVNAPEEVVSDPARAAALVDFCHMLLNSNEFVYMN
;
A
#
# COMPACT_ATOMS: atom_id res chain seq x y z
N ARG A 1 -8.56 3.62 -4.98
CA ARG A 1 -9.63 3.46 -3.97
C ARG A 1 -9.09 3.65 -2.57
N ALA A 2 -8.13 2.83 -2.11
CA ALA A 2 -7.48 3.00 -0.81
C ALA A 2 -7.00 4.44 -0.53
N MET A 3 -6.26 5.06 -1.45
CA MET A 3 -5.79 6.46 -1.30
C MET A 3 -6.91 7.51 -1.23
N ARG A 4 -8.02 7.27 -1.94
CA ARG A 4 -9.14 8.24 -2.03
C ARG A 4 -10.10 8.11 -0.86
N GLU A 5 -10.38 6.86 -0.46
CA GLU A 5 -11.36 6.53 0.57
C GLU A 5 -10.74 6.47 1.97
N GLY A 6 -9.43 6.19 2.06
CA GLY A 6 -8.68 6.12 3.33
C GLY A 6 -8.16 7.46 3.86
N GLY A 7 -8.41 8.56 3.14
CA GLY A 7 -7.95 9.90 3.53
C GLY A 7 -6.45 10.14 3.33
N PRO A 8 -5.92 11.28 3.82
CA PRO A 8 -4.53 11.69 3.60
C PRO A 8 -3.51 10.90 4.43
N GLU A 9 -3.96 10.31 5.55
CA GLU A 9 -3.11 9.58 6.48
C GLU A 9 -2.82 8.16 6.01
N LEU A 10 -1.56 7.73 6.09
CA LEU A 10 -1.13 6.38 5.71
C LEU A 10 -1.95 5.30 6.43
N ARG A 11 -2.23 5.50 7.72
CA ARG A 11 -2.99 4.54 8.52
C ARG A 11 -4.40 4.29 7.95
N GLY A 12 -5.10 5.36 7.56
CA GLY A 12 -6.44 5.23 6.97
C GLY A 12 -6.40 4.54 5.60
N GLN A 13 -5.35 4.78 4.82
CA GLN A 13 -5.12 4.10 3.54
C GLN A 13 -4.82 2.61 3.72
N ILE A 14 -4.01 2.24 4.73
CA ILE A 14 -3.74 0.84 5.10
C ILE A 14 -5.02 0.13 5.51
N GLU A 15 -5.77 0.69 6.46
CA GLU A 15 -7.04 0.11 6.91
C GLU A 15 -8.00 -0.11 5.74
N ARG A 16 -8.11 0.89 4.85
CA ARG A 16 -9.02 0.79 3.71
C ARG A 16 -8.57 -0.24 2.68
N ALA A 17 -7.27 -0.31 2.37
CA ALA A 17 -6.74 -1.32 1.45
C ALA A 17 -6.94 -2.73 2.00
N TYR A 18 -6.70 -2.92 3.29
CA TYR A 18 -6.88 -4.19 3.98
C TYR A 18 -8.35 -4.63 3.99
N GLU A 19 -9.28 -3.71 4.28
CA GLU A 19 -10.72 -3.97 4.21
C GLU A 19 -11.17 -4.33 2.79
N LEU A 20 -10.65 -3.66 1.77
CA LEU A 20 -10.95 -3.98 0.38
C LEU A 20 -10.45 -5.38 -0.03
N ALA A 21 -9.34 -5.85 0.54
CA ALA A 21 -8.74 -7.14 0.20
C ALA A 21 -9.30 -8.31 1.02
N TYR A 22 -9.61 -8.09 2.30
CA TYR A 22 -9.97 -9.15 3.25
C TYR A 22 -11.35 -8.98 3.90
N SER A 23 -12.09 -7.91 3.59
CA SER A 23 -13.40 -7.61 4.18
C SER A 23 -13.39 -7.52 5.73
N ARG A 24 -12.23 -7.20 6.32
CA ARG A 24 -12.05 -6.91 7.74
C ARG A 24 -10.99 -5.83 7.93
N LYS A 25 -10.87 -5.29 9.12
CA LYS A 25 -9.73 -4.44 9.49
C LYS A 25 -8.53 -5.31 9.91
N PRO A 26 -7.30 -4.81 9.74
CA PRO A 26 -6.14 -5.47 10.34
C PRO A 26 -6.27 -5.40 11.87
N ASP A 27 -5.82 -6.44 12.55
CA ASP A 27 -5.68 -6.40 14.00
C ASP A 27 -4.47 -5.55 14.43
N ALA A 28 -4.18 -5.52 15.73
CA ALA A 28 -3.08 -4.72 16.25
C ALA A 28 -1.70 -5.21 15.78
N SER A 29 -1.48 -6.53 15.76
CA SER A 29 -0.21 -7.14 15.34
C SER A 29 0.00 -6.94 13.85
N GLU A 30 -1.02 -7.25 13.05
CA GLU A 30 -0.97 -7.08 11.60
C GLU A 30 -0.70 -5.62 11.25
N ARG A 31 -1.36 -4.68 11.92
CA ARG A 31 -1.13 -3.25 11.67
C ARG A 31 0.32 -2.86 11.93
N ASP A 32 0.94 -3.35 13.00
CA ASP A 32 2.33 -3.00 13.33
C ASP A 32 3.32 -3.62 12.32
N GLU A 33 3.03 -4.84 11.85
CA GLU A 33 3.77 -5.46 10.74
C GLU A 33 3.64 -4.66 9.45
N LEU A 34 2.43 -4.18 9.13
CA LEU A 34 2.17 -3.37 7.95
C LEU A 34 2.91 -2.04 8.01
N LEU A 35 2.91 -1.34 9.15
CA LEU A 35 3.69 -0.11 9.32
C LEU A 35 5.19 -0.38 9.12
N THR A 36 5.71 -1.46 9.70
CA THR A 36 7.10 -1.89 9.52
C THR A 36 7.42 -2.20 8.06
N PHE A 37 6.50 -2.84 7.33
CA PHE A 37 6.63 -3.08 5.90
C PHE A 37 6.72 -1.75 5.13
N PHE A 38 5.84 -0.78 5.44
CA PHE A 38 5.82 0.51 4.76
C PHE A 38 7.13 1.28 4.93
N ASP A 39 7.67 1.34 6.15
CA ASP A 39 8.94 2.02 6.42
C ASP A 39 10.09 1.43 5.57
N LYS A 40 10.16 0.10 5.49
CA LYS A 40 11.16 -0.61 4.68
C LYS A 40 10.93 -0.37 3.20
N GLN A 41 9.69 -0.49 2.73
CA GLN A 41 9.37 -0.40 1.32
C GLN A 41 9.56 1.02 0.79
N GLN A 42 9.19 2.05 1.55
CA GLN A 42 9.47 3.44 1.18
C GLN A 42 10.97 3.71 1.06
N SER A 43 11.80 3.14 1.94
CA SER A 43 13.26 3.26 1.81
C SER A 43 13.79 2.60 0.54
N ILE A 44 13.33 1.38 0.24
CA ILE A 44 13.74 0.64 -0.97
C ILE A 44 13.31 1.39 -2.22
N VAL A 45 12.04 1.74 -2.32
CA VAL A 45 11.46 2.45 -3.47
C VAL A 45 12.08 3.84 -3.61
N GLY A 46 12.32 4.55 -2.52
CA GLY A 46 12.99 5.86 -2.53
C GLY A 46 14.38 5.81 -3.18
N LYS A 47 15.17 4.76 -2.88
CA LYS A 47 16.47 4.54 -3.55
C LYS A 47 16.30 4.27 -5.05
N ARG A 48 15.27 3.52 -5.45
CA ARG A 48 14.97 3.24 -6.87
C ARG A 48 14.58 4.51 -7.62
N VAL A 49 13.73 5.35 -7.02
CA VAL A 49 13.33 6.66 -7.57
C VAL A 49 14.56 7.56 -7.75
N GLN A 50 15.42 7.66 -6.74
CA GLN A 50 16.67 8.44 -6.82
C GLN A 50 17.62 7.93 -7.91
N ALA A 51 17.66 6.62 -8.13
CA ALA A 51 18.42 5.99 -9.20
C ALA A 51 17.76 6.10 -10.59
N GLY A 52 16.64 6.83 -10.71
CA GLY A 52 15.90 7.00 -11.98
C GLY A 52 15.23 5.72 -12.48
N GLN A 53 15.07 4.72 -11.62
CA GLN A 53 14.39 3.47 -11.99
C GLN A 53 12.88 3.68 -12.05
N LYS A 54 12.22 2.91 -12.92
CA LYS A 54 10.76 2.93 -13.02
C LYS A 54 10.15 2.32 -11.76
N VAL A 55 9.15 3.01 -11.20
CA VAL A 55 8.36 2.55 -10.05
C VAL A 55 6.88 2.52 -10.43
N SER A 56 6.12 1.64 -9.81
CA SER A 56 4.69 1.48 -10.06
C SER A 56 3.92 2.62 -9.38
N LEU A 57 3.25 3.47 -10.15
CA LEU A 57 2.46 4.57 -9.61
C LEU A 57 0.95 4.29 -9.79
N PRO A 58 0.10 4.80 -8.88
CA PRO A 58 -1.33 4.63 -8.98
C PRO A 58 -1.90 5.33 -10.22
N VAL A 59 -2.69 4.60 -11.01
CA VAL A 59 -3.40 5.16 -12.17
C VAL A 59 -4.54 6.06 -11.67
N ASN A 60 -4.67 7.26 -12.22
CA ASN A 60 -5.70 8.25 -11.87
C ASN A 60 -5.71 8.69 -10.39
N ALA A 61 -4.54 8.75 -9.74
CA ALA A 61 -4.43 9.39 -8.43
C ALA A 61 -4.40 10.93 -8.56
N PRO A 62 -4.95 11.67 -7.58
CA PRO A 62 -4.79 13.13 -7.51
C PRO A 62 -3.30 13.51 -7.49
N GLU A 63 -2.92 14.61 -8.13
CA GLU A 63 -1.51 15.05 -8.17
C GLU A 63 -0.92 15.25 -6.77
N GLU A 64 -1.74 15.68 -5.80
CA GLU A 64 -1.29 15.87 -4.41
C GLU A 64 -0.91 14.53 -3.75
N VAL A 65 -1.50 13.42 -4.21
CA VAL A 65 -1.20 12.08 -3.71
C VAL A 65 0.10 11.52 -4.34
N VAL A 66 0.40 11.94 -5.56
CA VAL A 66 1.63 11.58 -6.31
C VAL A 66 2.84 12.46 -5.91
N SER A 67 2.61 13.51 -5.11
CA SER A 67 3.66 14.42 -4.59
C SER A 67 4.82 13.72 -3.88
N ASP A 68 4.59 12.53 -3.33
CA ASP A 68 5.62 11.61 -2.85
C ASP A 68 5.57 10.30 -3.67
N PRO A 69 6.39 10.18 -4.74
CA PRO A 69 6.43 9.00 -5.59
C PRO A 69 6.85 7.73 -4.83
N ALA A 70 7.68 7.85 -3.80
CA ALA A 70 8.14 6.70 -3.02
C ALA A 70 7.02 6.13 -2.15
N ARG A 71 6.27 7.00 -1.45
CA ARG A 71 5.06 6.61 -0.71
C ARG A 71 3.99 6.05 -1.63
N ALA A 72 3.73 6.72 -2.76
CA ALA A 72 2.71 6.30 -3.70
C ALA A 72 2.99 4.90 -4.27
N ALA A 73 4.24 4.64 -4.66
CA ALA A 73 4.65 3.33 -5.16
C ALA A 73 4.70 2.26 -4.07
N ALA A 74 5.12 2.58 -2.85
CA ALA A 74 5.05 1.64 -1.74
C ALA A 74 3.61 1.19 -1.44
N LEU A 75 2.62 2.09 -1.57
CA LEU A 75 1.21 1.73 -1.40
C LEU A 75 0.66 0.87 -2.56
N VAL A 76 1.14 1.08 -3.79
CA VAL A 76 0.83 0.20 -4.93
C VAL A 76 1.38 -1.21 -4.67
N ASP A 77 2.65 -1.31 -4.28
CA ASP A 77 3.29 -2.59 -3.95
C ASP A 77 2.57 -3.29 -2.79
N PHE A 78 2.13 -2.53 -1.79
CA PHE A 78 1.32 -3.05 -0.69
C PHE A 78 -0.01 -3.63 -1.18
N CYS A 79 -0.74 -2.92 -2.05
CA CYS A 79 -1.99 -3.43 -2.60
C CYS A 79 -1.76 -4.71 -3.42
N HIS A 80 -0.67 -4.78 -4.19
CA HIS A 80 -0.29 -5.99 -4.91
C HIS A 80 0.01 -7.14 -3.94
N MET A 81 0.74 -6.88 -2.85
CA MET A 81 1.01 -7.88 -1.81
C MET A 81 -0.29 -8.43 -1.23
N LEU A 82 -1.22 -7.56 -0.80
CA LEU A 82 -2.50 -8.00 -0.23
C LEU A 82 -3.30 -8.89 -1.19
N LEU A 83 -3.38 -8.49 -2.46
CA LEU A 83 -4.12 -9.22 -3.48
C LEU A 83 -3.47 -10.56 -3.82
N ASN A 84 -2.14 -10.64 -3.78
CA ASN A 84 -1.39 -11.88 -4.00
C ASN A 84 -1.41 -12.80 -2.77
N SER A 85 -1.49 -12.25 -1.56
CA SER A 85 -1.60 -13.04 -0.32
C SER A 85 -2.96 -13.74 -0.16
N ASN A 86 -3.93 -13.46 -1.05
CA ASN A 86 -5.20 -14.17 -1.15
C ASN A 86 -5.11 -15.42 -2.06
N GLU A 87 -4.03 -16.22 -1.95
CA GLU A 87 -3.97 -17.51 -2.64
C GLU A 87 -5.09 -18.44 -2.13
N PHE A 88 -6.02 -18.75 -3.04
CA PHE A 88 -7.10 -19.76 -2.97
C PHE A 88 -7.45 -20.28 -1.56
N VAL A 89 -8.39 -19.61 -0.89
CA VAL A 89 -9.22 -20.30 0.10
C VAL A 89 -10.07 -21.32 -0.65
N TYR A 90 -9.61 -22.56 -0.71
CA TYR A 90 -10.45 -23.70 -1.03
C TYR A 90 -11.51 -23.77 0.08
N MET A 91 -12.76 -23.43 -0.25
CA MET A 91 -13.88 -23.86 0.57
C MET A 91 -14.10 -25.34 0.26
N ASN A 92 -13.75 -26.19 1.22
CA ASN A 92 -13.97 -27.64 1.18
C ASN A 92 -15.42 -27.98 1.52
#